data_AF-A0A931FFX5-F1
#
_entry.id   AF-A0A931FFX5-F1
#
_cell.length_a   1.000
_cell.length_b   1.000
_cell.length_c   1.000
_cell.angle_alpha   90.00
_cell.angle_beta   90.00
_cell.angle_gamma   90.00
#
_symmetry.space_group_name_H-M   'P 1'
#
loop_
_entity.id
_entity.type
_entity.pdbx_description
1 polymer ?
#
loop_
_entity_poly.entity_id
_entity_poly.type
_entity_poly.pdbx_seq_one_letter_code
_entity_poly.pdbx_strand_id
1 'polypeptide(L)'
;MSDLPDLVHRVRERAVQQTEALPARVTDQEIADVESQLGFGLPQLLSLLYRDVANGGFGPEYTLLPLTGEGRTVLSEYGGLRAASFECWPHGVLPILDWGCGMYAAVDCLDPAAGVLLFEPNAGPDDWAEAWFLDSLSLAVWLTAWLEGTGWWEEEVMMADDAQEPTPWPDASQRLAADR
;
A
#
# COMPACT_ATOMS: atom_id res chain seq x y z
N MET A 1 2.40 21.00 6.09
CA MET A 1 1.11 20.29 6.02
C MET A 1 0.82 20.12 4.55
N SER A 2 1.13 18.95 3.99
CA SER A 2 0.86 18.69 2.57
C SER A 2 -0.62 18.88 2.30
N ASP A 3 -0.94 19.66 1.28
CA ASP A 3 -2.31 19.86 0.83
C ASP A 3 -2.74 18.59 0.09
N LEU A 4 -3.55 17.74 0.74
CA LEU A 4 -3.99 16.45 0.19
C LEU A 4 -4.60 16.60 -1.22
N PRO A 5 -5.49 17.58 -1.49
CA PRO A 5 -5.93 17.90 -2.84
C PRO A 5 -4.81 18.13 -3.86
N ASP A 6 -3.76 18.88 -3.51
CA ASP A 6 -2.62 19.13 -4.41
C ASP A 6 -1.86 17.84 -4.70
N LEU A 7 -1.59 17.04 -3.66
CA LEU A 7 -0.93 15.75 -3.82
C LEU A 7 -1.73 14.82 -4.74
N VAL A 8 -3.04 14.69 -4.52
CA VAL A 8 -3.93 13.87 -5.35
C VAL A 8 -3.96 14.36 -6.80
N HIS A 9 -3.95 15.67 -7.01
CA HIS A 9 -3.85 16.26 -8.34
C HIS A 9 -2.55 15.87 -9.04
N ARG A 10 -1.40 16.06 -8.38
CA ARG A 10 -0.08 15.69 -8.91
C ARG A 10 0.04 14.20 -9.21
N VAL A 11 -0.49 13.35 -8.32
CA VAL A 11 -0.59 11.90 -8.54
C VAL A 11 -1.40 11.60 -9.79
N ARG A 12 -2.54 12.26 -9.99
CA ARG A 12 -3.36 12.08 -11.19
C ARG A 12 -2.63 12.52 -12.46
N GLU A 13 -1.96 13.65 -12.44
CA GLU A 13 -1.16 14.13 -13.58
C GLU A 13 -0.08 13.12 -13.96
N ARG A 14 0.64 12.59 -12.97
CA ARG A 14 1.64 11.53 -13.20
C ARG A 14 1.01 10.25 -13.73
N ALA A 15 -0.11 9.81 -13.14
CA ALA A 15 -0.82 8.61 -13.55
C ALA A 15 -1.28 8.66 -15.01
N VAL A 16 -1.80 9.80 -15.48
CA VAL A 16 -2.19 10.01 -16.89
C VAL A 16 -0.99 9.97 -17.84
N GLN A 17 0.22 10.28 -17.36
CA GLN A 17 1.45 10.15 -18.16
C GLN A 17 1.99 8.73 -18.22
N GLN A 18 1.65 7.87 -17.25
CA GLN A 18 2.14 6.49 -17.15
C GLN A 18 1.38 5.50 -18.02
N THR A 19 0.08 5.71 -18.24
CA THR A 19 -0.78 4.77 -18.96
C THR A 19 -1.67 5.46 -19.99
N GLU A 20 -1.98 4.76 -21.08
CA GLU A 20 -2.88 5.26 -22.13
C GLU A 20 -4.31 5.47 -21.61
N ALA A 21 -4.75 4.65 -20.65
CA ALA A 21 -6.08 4.74 -20.05
C ALA A 21 -6.06 4.32 -18.59
N LEU A 22 -6.57 5.19 -17.73
CA LEU A 22 -6.78 4.88 -16.31
C LEU A 22 -8.07 4.06 -16.11
N PRO A 23 -8.09 3.11 -15.18
CA PRO A 23 -9.31 2.45 -14.74
C PRO A 23 -10.39 3.45 -14.30
N ALA A 24 -11.65 3.02 -14.34
CA ALA A 24 -12.74 3.80 -13.79
C ALA A 24 -12.49 4.09 -12.31
N ARG A 25 -12.96 5.25 -11.83
CA ARG A 25 -12.84 5.64 -10.43
C ARG A 25 -13.82 4.87 -9.58
N VAL A 26 -13.44 4.65 -8.33
CA VAL A 26 -14.32 4.07 -7.33
C VAL A 26 -15.29 5.15 -6.82
N THR A 27 -16.55 4.80 -6.65
CA THR A 27 -17.58 5.66 -6.07
C THR A 27 -17.53 5.65 -4.54
N ASP A 28 -18.10 6.69 -3.90
CA ASP A 28 -18.19 6.71 -2.43
C ASP A 28 -18.99 5.51 -1.88
N GLN A 29 -19.97 4.99 -2.63
CA GLN A 29 -20.73 3.80 -2.25
C GLN A 29 -19.86 2.54 -2.27
N GLU A 30 -19.06 2.35 -3.32
CA GLU A 30 -18.15 1.21 -3.42
C GLU A 30 -17.06 1.27 -2.34
N ILE A 31 -16.57 2.47 -1.97
CA ILE A 31 -15.65 2.64 -0.83
C ILE A 31 -16.34 2.20 0.46
N ALA A 32 -17.57 2.66 0.73
CA ALA A 32 -18.31 2.28 1.93
C ALA A 32 -18.57 0.76 1.99
N ASP A 33 -18.86 0.14 0.86
CA ASP A 33 -19.06 -1.32 0.77
C ASP A 33 -17.75 -2.08 1.03
N VAL A 34 -16.61 -1.55 0.58
CA VAL A 34 -15.28 -2.11 0.88
C VAL A 34 -14.96 -1.98 2.36
N GLU A 35 -15.09 -0.79 2.95
CA GLU A 35 -14.85 -0.56 4.39
C GLU A 35 -15.73 -1.45 5.27
N SER A 36 -17.00 -1.64 4.88
CA SER A 36 -17.91 -2.54 5.58
C SER A 36 -17.46 -4.00 5.53
N GLN A 37 -16.85 -4.45 4.43
CA GLN A 37 -16.33 -5.81 4.29
C GLN A 37 -14.99 -6.00 5.02
N LEU A 38 -14.15 -4.97 5.04
CA LEU A 38 -12.88 -4.95 5.77
C LEU A 38 -13.08 -4.90 7.30
N GLY A 39 -14.16 -4.26 7.75
CA GLY A 39 -14.44 -4.02 9.17
C GLY A 39 -13.67 -2.83 9.76
N PHE A 40 -13.00 -2.04 8.92
CA PHE A 40 -12.29 -0.81 9.29
C PHE A 40 -12.32 0.19 8.11
N GLY A 41 -12.13 1.48 8.42
CA GLY A 41 -12.12 2.55 7.44
C GLY A 41 -10.79 2.66 6.71
N LEU A 42 -10.84 3.11 5.45
CA LEU A 42 -9.66 3.47 4.68
C LEU A 42 -9.13 4.83 5.16
N PRO A 43 -7.80 5.03 5.22
CA PRO A 43 -7.22 6.34 5.42
C PRO A 43 -7.71 7.33 4.36
N GLN A 44 -7.96 8.57 4.76
CA GLN A 44 -8.54 9.59 3.88
C GLN A 44 -7.81 9.68 2.53
N LEU A 45 -6.48 9.75 2.54
CA LEU A 45 -5.69 9.84 1.32
C LEU A 45 -5.88 8.61 0.41
N LEU A 46 -5.94 7.40 0.98
CA LEU A 46 -6.15 6.19 0.19
C LEU A 46 -7.52 6.19 -0.52
N SER A 47 -8.57 6.62 0.18
CA SER A 47 -9.91 6.80 -0.40
C SER A 47 -9.91 7.85 -1.51
N LEU A 48 -9.21 8.98 -1.31
CA LEU A 48 -9.07 10.02 -2.33
C LEU A 48 -8.36 9.51 -3.59
N LEU A 49 -7.35 8.65 -3.46
CA LEU A 49 -6.66 8.07 -4.61
C LEU A 49 -7.63 7.22 -5.46
N TYR A 50 -8.36 6.30 -4.84
CA TYR A 50 -9.27 5.42 -5.55
C TYR A 50 -10.46 6.15 -6.19
N ARG A 51 -10.94 7.21 -5.54
CA ARG A 51 -12.07 8.03 -6.01
C ARG A 51 -11.68 9.09 -7.05
N ASP A 52 -10.57 9.78 -6.82
CA ASP A 52 -10.23 10.99 -7.58
C ASP A 52 -9.12 10.76 -8.60
N VAL A 53 -8.42 9.62 -8.55
CA VAL A 53 -7.42 9.20 -9.55
C VAL A 53 -8.02 8.09 -10.42
N ALA A 54 -8.06 6.86 -9.90
CA ALA A 54 -8.55 5.65 -10.58
C ALA A 54 -8.67 4.46 -9.61
N ASN A 55 -9.40 3.41 -9.99
CA ASN A 55 -9.42 2.13 -9.27
C ASN A 55 -8.12 1.32 -9.48
N GLY A 56 -7.00 1.81 -8.97
CA GLY A 56 -5.66 1.24 -9.18
C GLY A 56 -5.07 1.52 -10.57
N GLY A 57 -4.02 0.79 -10.94
CA GLY A 57 -3.37 0.87 -12.26
C GLY A 57 -2.45 2.09 -12.46
N PHE A 58 -2.02 2.72 -11.37
CA PHE A 58 -1.02 3.80 -11.35
C PHE A 58 -0.12 3.65 -10.12
N GLY A 59 0.99 4.37 -10.05
CA GLY A 59 1.93 4.31 -8.92
C GLY A 59 3.33 3.88 -9.37
N PRO A 60 4.16 3.33 -8.46
CA PRO A 60 5.43 2.70 -8.81
C PRO A 60 5.27 1.61 -9.89
N GLU A 61 6.37 1.06 -10.42
CA GLU A 61 6.37 0.18 -11.62
C GLU A 61 5.29 -0.92 -11.64
N TYR A 62 5.02 -1.55 -10.50
CA TYR A 62 4.03 -2.63 -10.36
C TYR A 62 2.58 -2.15 -10.21
N THR A 63 2.39 -0.85 -9.97
CA THR A 63 1.14 -0.11 -9.80
C THR A 63 0.26 -0.57 -8.62
N LEU A 64 -0.60 0.32 -8.15
CA LEU A 64 -1.58 0.00 -7.13
C LEU A 64 -2.60 -0.99 -7.67
N LEU A 65 -2.94 -1.99 -6.86
CA LEU A 65 -4.02 -2.93 -7.11
C LEU A 65 -5.36 -2.17 -7.14
N PRO A 66 -6.32 -2.62 -7.97
CA PRO A 66 -7.70 -2.15 -7.87
C PRO A 66 -8.23 -2.39 -6.46
N LEU A 67 -8.98 -1.44 -5.90
CA LEU A 67 -9.58 -1.56 -4.58
C LEU A 67 -10.65 -2.66 -4.55
N THR A 68 -11.48 -2.70 -5.59
CA THR A 68 -12.63 -3.61 -5.75
C THR A 68 -12.89 -3.92 -7.23
N GLY A 69 -13.81 -4.84 -7.51
CA GLY A 69 -14.20 -5.26 -8.86
C GLY A 69 -13.90 -6.73 -9.15
N GLU A 70 -13.82 -7.08 -10.43
CA GLU A 70 -13.50 -8.44 -10.87
C GLU A 70 -12.00 -8.72 -10.82
N GLY A 71 -11.64 -9.97 -10.51
CA GLY A 71 -10.26 -10.43 -10.49
C GLY A 71 -9.55 -10.10 -9.18
N ARG A 72 -8.27 -9.75 -9.29
CA ARG A 72 -7.38 -9.50 -8.15
C ARG A 72 -7.47 -8.05 -7.70
N THR A 73 -7.86 -7.84 -6.45
CA THR A 73 -8.12 -6.53 -5.84
C THR A 73 -7.55 -6.46 -4.42
N VAL A 74 -7.38 -5.26 -3.86
CA VAL A 74 -6.99 -5.06 -2.46
C VAL A 74 -7.93 -5.83 -1.53
N LEU A 75 -9.24 -5.75 -1.76
CA LEU A 75 -10.24 -6.43 -0.95
C LEU A 75 -10.09 -7.95 -1.00
N SER A 76 -9.98 -8.53 -2.20
CA SER A 76 -9.84 -9.99 -2.36
C SER A 76 -8.50 -10.50 -1.81
N GLU A 77 -7.42 -9.75 -2.03
CA GLU A 77 -6.08 -10.12 -1.55
C GLU A 77 -6.01 -10.06 -0.04
N TYR A 78 -6.52 -8.99 0.58
CA TYR A 78 -6.56 -8.88 2.03
C TYR A 78 -7.34 -10.05 2.66
N GLY A 79 -8.52 -10.37 2.13
CA GLY A 79 -9.31 -11.51 2.58
C GLY A 79 -8.58 -12.83 2.42
N GLY A 80 -7.89 -13.04 1.30
CA GLY A 80 -7.07 -14.22 1.03
C GLY A 80 -5.91 -14.37 2.01
N LEU A 81 -5.15 -13.29 2.25
CA LEU A 81 -4.02 -13.27 3.18
C LEU A 81 -4.46 -13.53 4.62
N ARG A 82 -5.54 -12.87 5.06
CA ARG A 82 -6.13 -13.11 6.40
C ARG A 82 -6.66 -14.54 6.56
N ALA A 83 -7.16 -15.18 5.50
CA ALA A 83 -7.69 -16.55 5.57
C ALA A 83 -6.59 -17.63 5.50
N ALA A 84 -5.60 -17.45 4.62
CA ALA A 84 -4.57 -18.46 4.35
C ALA A 84 -3.45 -18.44 5.39
N SER A 85 -3.11 -17.26 5.92
CA SER A 85 -1.91 -17.05 6.74
C SER A 85 -2.13 -15.92 7.76
N PHE A 86 -3.16 -16.01 8.59
CA PHE A 86 -3.42 -15.00 9.64
C PHE A 86 -2.21 -14.76 10.55
N GLU A 87 -1.30 -15.73 10.67
CA GLU A 87 -0.07 -15.61 11.46
C GLU A 87 0.98 -14.68 10.85
N CYS A 88 0.91 -14.37 9.55
CA CYS A 88 1.86 -13.48 8.88
C CYS A 88 1.26 -12.13 8.47
N TRP A 89 -0.07 -11.98 8.53
CA TRP A 89 -0.76 -10.77 8.07
C TRP A 89 -1.61 -10.11 9.16
N PRO A 90 -1.23 -8.92 9.65
CA PRO A 90 -1.94 -8.24 10.73
C PRO A 90 -3.26 -7.60 10.29
N HIS A 91 -4.18 -7.44 11.23
CA HIS A 91 -5.43 -6.71 11.01
C HIS A 91 -5.18 -5.24 10.71
N GLY A 92 -6.01 -4.70 9.81
CA GLY A 92 -5.95 -3.30 9.41
C GLY A 92 -4.81 -2.94 8.45
N VAL A 93 -3.92 -3.87 8.10
CA VAL A 93 -2.83 -3.63 7.15
C VAL A 93 -3.26 -4.07 5.76
N LEU A 94 -3.52 -3.12 4.85
CA LEU A 94 -4.08 -3.41 3.51
C LEU A 94 -2.99 -3.52 2.44
N PRO A 95 -2.89 -4.64 1.68
CA PRO A 95 -1.95 -4.78 0.57
C PRO A 95 -2.42 -3.94 -0.61
N ILE A 96 -1.74 -2.82 -0.87
CA ILE A 96 -2.14 -1.88 -1.93
C ILE A 96 -1.36 -2.11 -3.24
N LEU A 97 -0.20 -2.76 -3.17
CA LEU A 97 0.65 -3.06 -4.32
C LEU A 97 1.40 -4.37 -4.08
N ASP A 98 1.51 -5.19 -5.12
CA ASP A 98 2.32 -6.42 -5.14
C ASP A 98 3.60 -6.16 -5.93
N TRP A 99 4.75 -6.26 -5.27
CA TRP A 99 6.07 -6.07 -5.88
C TRP A 99 6.55 -7.32 -6.65
N GLY A 100 5.77 -8.40 -6.65
CA GLY A 100 6.17 -9.72 -7.12
C GLY A 100 6.82 -10.55 -6.01
N CYS A 101 7.05 -11.84 -6.29
CA CYS A 101 7.70 -12.78 -5.35
C CYS A 101 7.03 -12.87 -3.96
N GLY A 102 5.76 -12.46 -3.84
CA GLY A 102 5.05 -12.44 -2.55
C GLY A 102 5.38 -11.23 -1.67
N MET A 103 6.09 -10.23 -2.19
CA MET A 103 6.34 -8.96 -1.53
C MET A 103 5.18 -7.99 -1.74
N TYR A 104 4.84 -7.21 -0.72
CA TYR A 104 3.75 -6.24 -0.81
C TYR A 104 4.13 -4.91 -0.17
N ALA A 105 3.70 -3.81 -0.81
CA ALA A 105 3.49 -2.55 -0.09
C ALA A 105 2.07 -2.56 0.49
N ALA A 106 1.97 -2.28 1.78
CA ALA A 106 0.72 -2.29 2.52
C ALA A 106 0.54 -1.05 3.39
N VAL A 107 -0.70 -0.59 3.56
CA VAL A 107 -1.01 0.59 4.39
C VAL A 107 -1.58 0.16 5.73
N ASP A 108 -1.01 0.62 6.84
CA ASP A 108 -1.64 0.45 8.16
C ASP A 108 -2.82 1.43 8.30
N CYS A 109 -4.03 0.91 8.11
CA CYS A 109 -5.27 1.68 8.16
C CYS A 109 -5.72 2.01 9.58
N LEU A 110 -5.11 1.40 10.60
CA LEU A 110 -5.41 1.69 12.01
C LEU A 110 -4.48 2.78 12.58
N ASP A 111 -3.39 3.10 11.89
CA ASP A 111 -2.55 4.24 12.21
C ASP A 111 -3.10 5.52 11.55
N PRO A 112 -3.41 6.59 12.30
CA PRO A 112 -3.79 7.88 11.74
C PRO A 112 -2.81 8.47 10.72
N ALA A 113 -1.52 8.15 10.82
CA ALA A 113 -0.49 8.56 9.87
C ALA A 113 -0.54 7.75 8.55
N ALA A 114 -1.21 6.59 8.55
CA ALA A 114 -1.32 5.69 7.42
C ALA A 114 0.05 5.34 6.81
N GLY A 115 0.96 4.85 7.65
CA GLY A 115 2.28 4.41 7.23
C GLY A 115 2.21 3.35 6.13
N VAL A 116 3.19 3.37 5.22
CA VAL A 116 3.38 2.31 4.23
C VAL A 116 4.42 1.34 4.77
N LEU A 117 4.04 0.07 4.79
CA LEU A 117 4.82 -1.06 5.25
C LEU A 117 5.23 -1.89 4.04
N LEU A 118 6.41 -2.48 4.10
CA LEU A 118 6.86 -3.52 3.18
C LEU A 118 6.74 -4.86 3.90
N PHE A 119 6.02 -5.81 3.29
CA PHE A 119 6.10 -7.22 3.62
C PHE A 119 7.09 -7.88 2.67
N GLU A 120 8.17 -8.47 3.20
CA GLU A 120 9.17 -9.20 2.43
C GLU A 120 9.51 -10.55 3.09
N PRO A 121 8.88 -11.65 2.65
CA PRO A 121 9.08 -12.97 3.23
C PRO A 121 10.29 -13.74 2.66
N ASN A 122 10.95 -13.28 1.59
CA ASN A 122 11.88 -14.13 0.84
C ASN A 122 13.16 -14.54 1.60
N ALA A 123 13.50 -13.83 2.68
CA ALA A 123 14.58 -14.24 3.58
C ALA A 123 14.27 -15.54 4.34
N GLY A 124 13.01 -16.01 4.32
CA GLY A 124 12.55 -17.20 5.02
C GLY A 124 12.68 -17.05 6.53
N PRO A 125 12.02 -16.05 7.16
CA PRO A 125 12.19 -15.77 8.57
C PRO A 125 11.59 -16.87 9.45
N ASP A 126 12.19 -17.07 10.63
CA ASP A 126 11.66 -17.99 11.65
C ASP A 126 10.44 -17.38 12.38
N ASP A 127 10.38 -16.04 12.46
CA ASP A 127 9.26 -15.26 12.99
C ASP A 127 8.72 -14.32 11.91
N TRP A 128 7.42 -14.39 11.61
CA TRP A 128 6.79 -13.53 10.61
C TRP A 128 6.90 -12.03 10.91
N ALA A 129 7.13 -11.62 12.16
CA ALA A 129 7.41 -10.22 12.47
C ALA A 129 8.68 -9.71 11.79
N GLU A 130 9.66 -10.57 11.50
CA GLU A 130 10.91 -10.21 10.83
C GLU A 130 10.72 -9.96 9.32
N ALA A 131 9.58 -10.37 8.75
CA ALA A 131 9.22 -10.08 7.35
C ALA A 131 8.66 -8.66 7.13
N TRP A 132 8.43 -7.89 8.20
CA TRP A 132 7.76 -6.61 8.11
C TRP A 132 8.71 -5.43 8.35
N PHE A 133 8.67 -4.49 7.40
CA PHE A 133 9.49 -3.29 7.40
C PHE A 133 8.61 -2.04 7.27
N LEU A 134 9.04 -0.95 7.88
CA LEU A 134 8.52 0.39 7.66
C LEU A 134 9.20 0.97 6.42
N ASP A 135 8.44 1.09 5.33
CA ASP A 135 8.87 1.73 4.08
C ASP A 135 8.77 3.26 4.24
N SER A 136 7.59 3.74 4.65
CA SER A 136 7.35 5.16 4.79
C SER A 136 6.45 5.50 5.97
N LEU A 137 6.76 6.63 6.63
CA LEU A 137 6.00 7.13 7.79
C LEU A 137 4.56 7.54 7.45
N SER A 138 4.23 7.76 6.17
CA SER A 138 2.86 8.00 5.72
C SER A 138 2.72 7.73 4.23
N LEU A 139 1.51 7.39 3.80
CA LEU A 139 1.16 7.25 2.38
C LEU A 139 1.48 8.52 1.56
N ALA A 140 1.38 9.71 2.17
CA ALA A 140 1.70 10.96 1.50
C ALA A 140 3.20 11.09 1.17
N VAL A 141 4.07 10.67 2.10
CA VAL A 141 5.52 10.68 1.90
C VAL A 141 5.90 9.64 0.85
N TRP A 142 5.33 8.44 0.93
CA TRP A 142 5.55 7.36 -0.05
C TRP A 142 5.18 7.77 -1.48
N LEU A 143 4.01 8.40 -1.67
CA LEU A 143 3.59 8.93 -2.97
C LEU A 143 4.48 10.07 -3.46
N THR A 144 4.98 10.91 -2.54
CA THR A 144 5.91 11.98 -2.89
C THR A 144 7.23 11.40 -3.39
N ALA A 145 7.75 10.35 -2.74
CA ALA A 145 8.95 9.66 -3.20
C ALA A 145 8.77 9.06 -4.61
N TRP A 146 7.62 8.46 -4.89
CA TRP A 146 7.29 8.01 -6.25
C TRP A 146 7.20 9.17 -7.25
N LEU A 147 6.56 10.29 -6.91
CA LEU A 147 6.48 11.47 -7.78
C LEU A 147 7.85 12.08 -8.09
N GLU A 148 8.80 11.97 -7.16
CA GLU A 148 10.14 12.53 -7.25
C GLU A 148 11.18 11.53 -7.79
N GLY A 149 10.82 10.25 -7.94
CA GLY A 149 11.74 9.19 -8.35
C GLY A 149 12.81 8.90 -7.29
N THR A 150 12.46 9.02 -6.00
CA THR A 150 13.37 8.84 -4.85
C THR A 150 13.01 7.64 -3.99
N GLY A 151 12.05 6.81 -4.43
CA GLY A 151 11.71 5.56 -3.76
C GLY A 151 12.88 4.57 -3.81
N TRP A 152 13.02 3.75 -2.77
CA TRP A 152 14.10 2.74 -2.69
C TRP A 152 14.02 1.69 -3.82
N TRP A 153 12.83 1.49 -4.39
CA TRP A 153 12.57 0.60 -5.52
C TRP A 153 13.04 1.14 -6.87
N GLU A 154 13.46 2.41 -6.96
CA GLU A 154 14.01 2.97 -8.19
C GLU A 154 15.41 2.41 -8.43
N GLU A 155 15.69 1.95 -9.66
CA GLU A 155 16.96 1.28 -9.99
C GLU A 155 18.18 2.15 -9.64
N GLU A 156 18.10 3.46 -9.90
CA GLU A 156 19.18 4.41 -9.59
C GLU A 156 19.42 4.57 -8.08
N VAL A 157 18.36 4.48 -7.27
CA VAL A 157 18.43 4.62 -5.80
C VAL A 157 18.93 3.33 -5.18
N MET A 158 18.41 2.18 -5.60
CA MET A 158 18.81 0.86 -5.12
C MET A 158 20.29 0.55 -5.39
N MET A 159 20.84 1.05 -6.50
CA MET A 159 22.24 0.82 -6.89
C MET A 159 23.22 1.84 -6.27
N ALA A 160 22.73 2.78 -5.47
CA ALA A 160 23.58 3.77 -4.80
C ALA A 160 24.30 3.18 -3.58
N ASP A 161 25.53 3.61 -3.32
CA ASP A 161 26.35 3.13 -2.18
C ASP A 161 25.73 3.50 -0.81
N ASP A 162 24.84 4.49 -0.76
CA ASP A 162 24.13 4.97 0.42
C ASP A 162 22.61 4.72 0.36
N ALA A 163 22.18 3.76 -0.46
CA ALA A 163 20.78 3.36 -0.58
C ALA A 163 20.16 3.10 0.81
N GLN A 164 19.11 3.84 1.12
CA GLN A 164 18.41 3.67 2.39
C GLN A 164 17.32 2.60 2.23
N GLU A 165 17.56 1.44 2.80
CA GLU A 165 16.61 0.34 2.81
C GLU A 165 15.49 0.58 3.84
N PRO A 166 14.30 0.00 3.62
CA PRO A 166 13.24 -0.07 4.62
C PRO A 166 13.76 -0.65 5.95
N THR A 167 13.39 -0.03 7.06
CA THR A 167 13.81 -0.48 8.40
C THR A 167 12.79 -1.40 9.02
N PRO A 168 13.14 -2.33 9.93
CA PRO A 168 12.15 -3.21 10.57
C PRO A 168 10.97 -2.44 11.19
N TRP A 169 9.74 -2.94 10.99
CA TRP A 169 8.55 -2.31 11.55
C TRP A 169 8.44 -2.59 13.05
N PRO A 170 8.57 -1.59 13.93
CA PRO A 170 8.69 -1.83 15.38
C PRO A 170 7.47 -2.52 16.01
N ASP A 171 6.28 -2.33 15.42
CA ASP A 171 5.02 -2.84 15.98
C ASP A 171 4.63 -4.22 15.45
N ALA A 172 5.41 -4.80 14.52
CA ALA A 172 5.05 -6.04 13.81
C ALA A 172 4.67 -7.18 14.77
N SER A 173 5.52 -7.49 15.76
CA SER A 173 5.26 -8.56 16.74
C SER A 173 4.00 -8.31 17.55
N GLN A 174 3.75 -7.06 17.98
CA GLN A 174 2.54 -6.72 18.73
C GLN A 174 1.28 -6.85 17.85
N ARG A 175 1.34 -6.36 16.61
CA ARG A 175 0.21 -6.35 15.69
C ARG A 175 -0.18 -7.76 15.24
N LEU A 176 0.79 -8.63 14.98
CA LEU A 176 0.53 -10.04 14.66
C LEU A 176 -0.04 -10.82 15.86
N ALA A 177 0.39 -10.49 17.08
CA ALA A 177 -0.13 -11.15 18.29
C ALA A 177 -1.54 -10.70 18.68
N ALA A 178 -1.97 -9.49 18.28
CA ALA A 178 -3.28 -8.93 18.64
C ALA A 178 -4.46 -9.66 17.97
N ASP A 179 -4.19 -10.39 16.88
CA ASP A 179 -5.19 -11.13 16.09
C ASP A 179 -5.19 -12.65 16.35
N ARG A 180 -4.40 -13.13 17.32
CA ARG A 180 -4.35 -14.54 17.72
C ARG A 180 -5.45 -14.94 18.70
#